data_AF-A0AAU2ISH3-F1
#
_entry.id   AF-A0AAU2ISH3-F1
#
_cell.length_a   1.000
_cell.length_b   1.000
_cell.length_c   1.000
_cell.angle_alpha   90.00
_cell.angle_beta   90.00
_cell.angle_gamma   90.00
#
_symmetry.space_group_name_H-M   'P 1'
#
loop_
_entity.id
_entity.type
_entity.pdbx_description
1 polymer ?
#
loop_
_entity_poly.entity_id
_entity_poly.type
_entity_poly.pdbx_seq_one_letter_code
_entity_poly.pdbx_strand_id
1 'polypeptide(L)'
;MPVQLRTEPPATEPSGASNRRLARAALLTALLSAAGAILGLGRDQSLAHLFGAGRETDAFLVAWTVPEFAATLLIEDGLAFVLVPAFSAAVARRAQATGADPVRSLVSSSLPRFGLAFLAAAVLLIAGAPFLVHVLAPGLPDPRLAVDCTRLTGTCALTFGLTGYCSAALRAHGCYLPPAAIYVAYNIGIVATMLVCGTHFGVRSAAMGVAVGGCLMVAIQLPAFHRRLTSAKAAERGAGEDRDGDGAAAEGRAVHLGLVAAVLTFAVCKQSQVFIERFLASSLAEGSISHLNYAQKVSQLPMVLSLMLCTVTFPVVAQAVARGDIAAARARVERDLGLAACVVLLGAAAIFACAPQIIHVLFQRGAFTADDTAATASVMRVYALGLLGHSMVGALVRSYFSAGRPTWYPVGAMAVGMGATAGVGSWAVDLWGVRGIAGANAFGITLTAVLLLAAMDRRSVPVDVSRVLAETGKPLLAAAGATVAGLMAAASFTSPLAAGAAGCLAVTAVFVLLLWALRAESLAPLVPVVRSATRRLRHAR
;
A
#
# COMPACT_ATOMS: atom_id res chain seq x y z
N MET A 1 12.39 3.34 -70.05
CA MET A 1 11.66 2.52 -69.04
C MET A 1 11.42 3.38 -67.81
N PRO A 2 10.17 3.65 -67.41
CA PRO A 2 9.90 4.39 -66.18
C PRO A 2 9.91 3.44 -64.97
N VAL A 3 10.54 3.89 -63.89
CA VAL A 3 10.66 3.20 -62.60
C VAL A 3 9.32 3.33 -61.85
N GLN A 4 8.68 2.21 -61.55
CA GLN A 4 7.46 2.14 -60.75
C GLN A 4 7.78 2.43 -59.27
N LEU A 5 7.21 3.51 -58.73
CA LEU A 5 7.14 3.77 -57.29
C LEU A 5 6.12 2.80 -56.66
N ARG A 6 6.58 1.87 -55.83
CA ARG A 6 5.71 1.07 -54.94
C ARG A 6 5.19 1.97 -53.83
N THR A 7 3.87 2.16 -53.80
CA THR A 7 3.15 2.72 -52.65
C THR A 7 3.13 1.69 -51.51
N GLU A 8 3.66 2.05 -50.34
CA GLU A 8 3.44 1.28 -49.11
C GLU A 8 1.96 1.31 -48.71
N PRO A 9 1.38 0.20 -48.23
CA PRO A 9 0.03 0.20 -47.68
C PRO A 9 0.01 0.93 -46.32
N PRO A 10 -1.10 1.62 -45.99
CA PRO A 10 -1.22 2.35 -44.72
C PRO A 10 -1.11 1.39 -43.53
N ALA A 11 -0.37 1.81 -42.50
CA ALA A 11 -0.27 1.12 -41.22
C ALA A 11 -1.68 0.84 -40.68
N THR A 12 -1.99 -0.44 -40.48
CA THR A 12 -3.26 -0.88 -39.92
C THR A 12 -3.37 -0.38 -38.48
N GLU A 13 -4.32 0.53 -38.22
CA GLU A 13 -4.66 0.92 -36.86
C GLU A 13 -5.03 -0.34 -36.04
N PRO A 14 -4.50 -0.52 -34.82
CA PRO A 14 -4.83 -1.67 -33.99
C PRO A 14 -6.34 -1.68 -33.71
N SER A 15 -7.00 -2.74 -34.18
CA SER A 15 -8.47 -2.89 -34.13
C SER A 15 -9.08 -2.58 -32.74
N GLY A 16 -10.14 -1.76 -32.71
CA GLY A 16 -10.80 -1.31 -31.48
C GLY A 16 -11.32 -2.42 -30.54
N ALA A 17 -11.39 -3.68 -31.01
CA ALA A 17 -11.73 -4.84 -30.20
C ALA A 17 -10.63 -5.24 -29.19
N SER A 18 -9.35 -5.07 -29.56
CA SER A 18 -8.20 -5.35 -28.68
C SER A 18 -8.14 -4.34 -27.52
N ASN A 19 -8.29 -3.05 -27.83
CA ASN A 19 -8.34 -1.97 -26.85
C ASN A 19 -9.53 -2.14 -25.88
N ARG A 20 -10.70 -2.58 -26.36
CA ARG A 20 -11.87 -2.83 -25.50
C ARG A 20 -11.67 -4.03 -24.56
N ARG A 21 -10.99 -5.10 -25.01
CA ARG A 21 -10.67 -6.27 -24.17
C ARG A 21 -9.63 -5.93 -23.09
N LEU A 22 -8.58 -5.20 -23.45
CA LEU A 22 -7.56 -4.72 -22.50
C LEU A 22 -8.14 -3.77 -21.46
N ALA A 23 -8.97 -2.80 -21.89
CA ALA A 23 -9.66 -1.89 -20.97
C ALA A 23 -10.59 -2.63 -20.00
N ARG A 24 -11.33 -3.63 -20.49
CA ARG A 24 -12.20 -4.46 -19.64
C ARG A 24 -11.39 -5.28 -18.62
N ALA A 25 -10.26 -5.86 -19.03
CA ALA A 25 -9.39 -6.61 -18.14
C ALA A 25 -8.75 -5.72 -17.06
N ALA A 26 -8.29 -4.52 -17.43
CA ALA A 26 -7.76 -3.53 -16.49
C ALA A 26 -8.83 -3.07 -15.49
N LEU A 27 -10.04 -2.77 -15.96
CA LEU A 27 -11.17 -2.40 -15.10
C LEU A 27 -11.52 -3.53 -14.11
N LEU A 28 -11.64 -4.77 -14.58
CA LEU A 28 -11.92 -5.93 -13.72
C LEU A 28 -10.81 -6.15 -12.68
N THR A 29 -9.55 -5.97 -13.07
CA THR A 29 -8.39 -6.05 -12.17
C THR A 29 -8.48 -4.99 -11.06
N ALA A 30 -8.81 -3.75 -11.42
CA ALA A 30 -9.00 -2.66 -10.46
C ALA A 30 -10.18 -2.94 -9.52
N LEU A 31 -11.31 -3.43 -10.03
CA LEU A 31 -12.48 -3.79 -9.23
C LEU A 31 -12.20 -4.93 -8.25
N LEU A 32 -11.47 -5.98 -8.68
CA LEU A 32 -11.06 -7.08 -7.80
C LEU A 32 -10.11 -6.60 -6.70
N SER A 33 -9.18 -5.70 -7.03
CA SER A 33 -8.25 -5.12 -6.06
C SER A 33 -9.01 -4.28 -5.02
N ALA A 34 -9.97 -3.46 -5.47
CA ALA A 34 -10.85 -2.69 -4.60
C ALA A 34 -11.72 -3.59 -3.72
N ALA A 35 -12.30 -4.66 -4.28
CA ALA A 35 -13.06 -5.65 -3.53
C ALA A 35 -12.20 -6.35 -2.47
N GLY A 36 -10.94 -6.65 -2.79
CA GLY A 36 -9.96 -7.20 -1.85
C GLY A 36 -9.70 -6.26 -0.67
N ALA A 37 -9.55 -4.95 -0.92
CA ALA A 37 -9.38 -3.95 0.13
C ALA A 37 -10.63 -3.80 1.00
N ILE A 38 -11.84 -3.79 0.40
CA ILE A 38 -13.12 -3.74 1.12
C ILE A 38 -13.29 -4.99 1.99
N LEU A 39 -12.99 -6.18 1.47
CA LEU A 39 -13.02 -7.42 2.26
C LEU A 39 -11.95 -7.44 3.35
N GLY A 40 -10.82 -6.78 3.14
CA GLY A 40 -9.81 -6.57 4.18
C GLY A 40 -10.35 -5.75 5.35
N LEU A 41 -11.09 -4.67 5.06
CA LEU A 41 -11.82 -3.92 6.08
C LEU A 41 -12.89 -4.80 6.73
N GLY A 42 -13.64 -5.57 5.94
CA GLY A 42 -14.63 -6.53 6.44
C GLY A 42 -14.02 -7.56 7.42
N ARG A 43 -12.82 -8.08 7.12
CA ARG A 43 -12.05 -8.95 8.02
C ARG A 43 -11.75 -8.26 9.34
N ASP A 44 -11.25 -7.03 9.30
CA ASP A 44 -10.92 -6.27 10.52
C ASP A 44 -12.18 -5.95 11.35
N GLN A 45 -13.31 -5.67 10.69
CA GLN A 45 -14.61 -5.51 11.33
C GLN A 45 -15.13 -6.81 11.94
N SER A 46 -14.96 -7.96 11.26
CA SER A 46 -15.31 -9.26 11.82
C SER A 46 -14.46 -9.60 13.04
N LEU A 47 -13.14 -9.33 12.99
CA LEU A 47 -12.24 -9.52 14.13
C LEU A 47 -12.67 -8.66 15.33
N ALA A 48 -12.96 -7.37 15.11
CA ALA A 48 -13.45 -6.46 16.14
C ALA A 48 -14.81 -6.91 16.71
N HIS A 49 -15.74 -7.31 15.84
CA HIS A 49 -17.07 -7.75 16.25
C HIS A 49 -17.05 -9.01 17.11
N LEU A 50 -16.22 -10.01 16.73
CA LEU A 50 -16.17 -11.31 17.38
C LEU A 50 -15.28 -11.32 18.64
N PHE A 51 -14.15 -10.62 18.61
CA PHE A 51 -13.12 -10.71 19.66
C PHE A 51 -12.80 -9.38 20.36
N GLY A 52 -13.37 -8.26 19.89
CA GLY A 52 -13.18 -6.95 20.52
C GLY A 52 -11.76 -6.41 20.38
N ALA A 53 -11.41 -5.42 21.22
CA ALA A 53 -10.06 -4.87 21.32
C ALA A 53 -9.46 -5.18 22.70
N GLY A 54 -9.03 -6.43 22.89
CA GLY A 54 -8.46 -6.89 24.15
C GLY A 54 -7.25 -7.79 23.95
N ARG A 55 -6.86 -8.50 25.02
CA ARG A 55 -5.66 -9.35 25.06
C ARG A 55 -5.58 -10.40 23.97
N GLU A 56 -6.70 -11.02 23.61
CA GLU A 56 -6.75 -12.03 22.54
C GLU A 56 -6.44 -11.40 21.17
N THR A 57 -7.12 -10.30 20.85
CA THR A 57 -6.89 -9.55 19.61
C THR A 57 -5.47 -9.00 19.55
N ASP A 58 -4.93 -8.49 20.66
CA ASP A 58 -3.54 -8.03 20.75
C ASP A 58 -2.55 -9.15 20.42
N ALA A 59 -2.74 -10.35 21.01
CA ALA A 59 -1.90 -11.52 20.74
C ALA A 59 -1.95 -11.94 19.26
N PHE A 60 -3.14 -11.91 18.64
CA PHE A 60 -3.29 -12.17 17.21
C PHE A 60 -2.64 -11.09 16.35
N LEU A 61 -2.75 -9.81 16.73
CA LEU A 61 -2.17 -8.71 15.96
C LEU A 61 -0.64 -8.68 16.04
N VAL A 62 -0.03 -9.18 17.13
CA VAL A 62 1.40 -9.46 17.17
C VAL A 62 1.75 -10.51 16.11
N ALA A 63 1.02 -11.64 16.08
CA ALA A 63 1.21 -12.68 15.08
C ALA A 63 0.93 -12.19 13.64
N TRP A 64 -0.05 -11.31 13.43
CA TRP A 64 -0.43 -10.73 12.14
C TRP A 64 0.71 -9.96 11.46
N THR A 65 1.69 -9.50 12.24
CA THR A 65 2.87 -8.84 11.68
C THR A 65 3.65 -9.75 10.73
N VAL A 66 3.62 -11.07 10.95
CA VAL A 66 4.28 -12.06 10.09
C VAL A 66 3.69 -12.09 8.67
N PRO A 67 2.37 -12.34 8.47
CA PRO A 67 1.78 -12.31 7.14
C PRO A 67 1.83 -10.91 6.51
N GLU A 68 1.73 -9.84 7.31
CA GLU A 68 1.87 -8.48 6.79
C GLU A 68 3.24 -8.26 6.13
N PHE A 69 4.32 -8.64 6.81
CA PHE A 69 5.67 -8.59 6.24
C PHE A 69 5.87 -9.56 5.08
N ALA A 70 5.34 -10.78 5.19
CA ALA A 70 5.45 -11.80 4.17
C ALA A 70 4.75 -11.38 2.86
N ALA A 71 3.62 -10.68 2.92
CA ALA A 71 2.92 -10.18 1.74
C ALA A 71 3.79 -9.18 0.96
N THR A 72 4.37 -8.20 1.66
CA THR A 72 5.26 -7.21 1.05
C THR A 72 6.48 -7.88 0.40
N LEU A 73 7.13 -8.82 1.09
CA LEU A 73 8.33 -9.48 0.57
C LEU A 73 8.06 -10.53 -0.51
N LEU A 74 7.04 -11.37 -0.33
CA LEU A 74 6.85 -12.55 -1.16
C LEU A 74 5.84 -12.36 -2.29
N ILE A 75 4.91 -11.40 -2.17
CA ILE A 75 3.85 -11.17 -3.16
C ILE A 75 4.07 -9.86 -3.92
N GLU A 76 4.36 -8.77 -3.21
CA GLU A 76 4.32 -7.41 -3.77
C GLU A 76 5.69 -6.93 -4.26
N ASP A 77 6.59 -6.59 -3.34
CA ASP A 77 7.79 -5.80 -3.62
C ASP A 77 9.11 -6.58 -3.60
N GLY A 78 9.17 -7.77 -3.01
CA GLY A 78 10.42 -8.55 -3.01
C GLY A 78 10.51 -9.47 -4.23
N LEU A 79 9.78 -10.57 -4.17
CA LEU A 79 9.87 -11.65 -5.15
C LEU A 79 9.45 -11.22 -6.55
N ALA A 80 8.47 -10.33 -6.68
CA ALA A 80 7.95 -9.88 -7.96
C ALA A 80 9.01 -9.16 -8.82
N PHE A 81 9.91 -8.37 -8.20
CA PHE A 81 10.96 -7.66 -8.94
C PHE A 81 12.01 -8.58 -9.56
N VAL A 82 12.21 -9.78 -8.99
CA VAL A 82 13.15 -10.76 -9.53
C VAL A 82 12.45 -11.71 -10.49
N LEU A 83 11.27 -12.22 -10.12
CA LEU A 83 10.58 -13.25 -10.88
C LEU A 83 9.83 -12.72 -12.09
N VAL A 84 9.21 -11.53 -12.03
CA VAL A 84 8.47 -10.99 -13.18
C VAL A 84 9.41 -10.79 -14.37
N PRO A 85 10.58 -10.12 -14.25
CA PRO A 85 11.52 -10.01 -15.37
C PRO A 85 12.06 -11.38 -15.83
N ALA A 86 12.34 -12.31 -14.92
CA ALA A 86 12.82 -13.65 -15.27
C ALA A 86 11.80 -14.43 -16.09
N PHE A 87 10.53 -14.39 -15.70
CA PHE A 87 9.43 -14.98 -16.45
C PHE A 87 9.17 -14.24 -17.76
N SER A 88 9.17 -12.90 -17.79
CA SER A 88 9.00 -12.13 -19.01
C SER A 88 10.06 -12.46 -20.06
N ALA A 89 11.33 -12.60 -19.65
CA ALA A 89 12.40 -13.04 -20.53
C ALA A 89 12.18 -14.48 -21.03
N ALA A 90 11.73 -15.40 -20.17
CA ALA A 90 11.41 -16.77 -20.58
C ALA A 90 10.21 -16.82 -21.56
N VAL A 91 9.19 -16.01 -21.34
CA VAL A 91 8.01 -15.89 -22.21
C VAL A 91 8.41 -15.32 -23.58
N ALA A 92 9.24 -14.28 -23.62
CA ALA A 92 9.75 -13.72 -24.87
C ALA A 92 10.56 -14.75 -25.69
N ARG A 93 11.44 -15.51 -25.03
CA ARG A 93 12.22 -16.58 -25.69
C ARG A 93 11.35 -17.74 -26.17
N ARG A 94 10.20 -18.00 -25.54
CA ARG A 94 9.29 -19.09 -25.92
C ARG A 94 8.77 -18.94 -27.36
N ALA A 95 8.60 -17.71 -27.86
CA ALA A 95 8.16 -17.44 -29.23
C ALA A 95 9.19 -17.83 -30.30
N GLN A 96 10.48 -17.88 -29.93
CA GLN A 96 11.59 -18.16 -30.84
C GLN A 96 12.18 -19.57 -30.62
N ALA A 97 11.67 -20.31 -29.63
CA ALA A 97 12.22 -21.60 -29.23
C ALA A 97 11.80 -22.73 -30.17
N THR A 98 12.78 -23.42 -30.76
CA THR A 98 12.60 -24.64 -31.56
C THR A 98 12.76 -25.93 -30.73
N GLY A 99 13.16 -25.81 -29.45
CA GLY A 99 13.42 -26.92 -28.54
C GLY A 99 12.56 -26.89 -27.26
N ALA A 100 13.19 -27.20 -26.12
CA ALA A 100 12.51 -27.23 -24.82
C ALA A 100 11.92 -25.86 -24.46
N ASP A 101 10.69 -25.86 -23.94
CA ASP A 101 9.97 -24.65 -23.53
C ASP A 101 10.74 -23.89 -22.43
N PRO A 102 11.25 -22.68 -22.69
CA PRO A 102 12.04 -21.91 -21.73
C PRO A 102 11.28 -21.60 -20.44
N VAL A 103 9.95 -21.43 -20.51
CA VAL A 103 9.12 -21.17 -19.32
C VAL A 103 9.03 -22.45 -18.47
N ARG A 104 8.80 -23.60 -19.10
CA ARG A 104 8.74 -24.89 -18.41
C ARG A 104 10.09 -25.26 -17.78
N SER A 105 11.19 -25.00 -18.47
CA SER A 105 12.55 -25.21 -17.96
C SER A 105 12.85 -24.31 -16.76
N LEU A 106 12.44 -23.03 -16.81
CA LEU A 106 12.56 -22.12 -15.68
C LEU A 106 11.74 -22.65 -14.49
N VAL A 107 10.49 -23.05 -14.70
CA VAL A 107 9.66 -23.58 -13.61
C VAL A 107 10.22 -24.87 -13.04
N SER A 108 10.63 -25.83 -13.86
CA SER A 108 11.16 -27.12 -13.39
C SER A 108 12.47 -26.96 -12.60
N SER A 109 13.28 -25.96 -12.92
CA SER A 109 14.55 -25.71 -12.24
C SER A 109 14.42 -24.82 -11.00
N SER A 110 13.47 -23.89 -10.97
CA SER A 110 13.36 -22.88 -9.91
C SER A 110 12.24 -23.16 -8.90
N LEU A 111 11.08 -23.68 -9.30
CA LEU A 111 9.95 -23.91 -8.38
C LEU A 111 10.30 -24.86 -7.22
N PRO A 112 11.02 -25.99 -7.41
CA PRO A 112 11.42 -26.83 -6.28
C PRO A 112 12.35 -26.12 -5.30
N ARG A 113 13.26 -25.27 -5.79
CA ARG A 113 14.22 -24.52 -4.96
C ARG A 113 13.51 -23.43 -4.15
N PHE A 114 12.65 -22.64 -4.80
CA PHE A 114 11.82 -21.65 -4.13
C PHE A 114 10.84 -22.30 -3.16
N GLY A 115 10.19 -23.41 -3.56
CA GLY A 115 9.31 -24.18 -2.69
C GLY A 115 10.02 -24.68 -1.43
N LEU A 116 11.24 -25.22 -1.57
CA LEU A 116 12.05 -25.63 -0.43
C LEU A 116 12.46 -24.43 0.44
N ALA A 117 12.84 -23.30 -0.16
CA ALA A 117 13.18 -22.09 0.58
C ALA A 117 11.98 -21.53 1.37
N PHE A 118 10.79 -21.50 0.77
CA PHE A 118 9.56 -21.06 1.43
C PHE A 118 9.12 -22.02 2.53
N LEU A 119 9.26 -23.33 2.30
CA LEU A 119 9.00 -24.35 3.31
C LEU A 119 9.97 -24.21 4.49
N ALA A 120 11.27 -24.05 4.22
CA ALA A 120 12.28 -23.83 5.25
C ALA A 120 11.99 -22.55 6.05
N ALA A 121 11.60 -21.46 5.38
CA ALA A 121 11.18 -20.22 6.04
C ALA A 121 9.94 -20.42 6.91
N ALA A 122 8.92 -21.15 6.44
CA ALA A 122 7.73 -21.47 7.23
C ALA A 122 8.08 -22.31 8.47
N VAL A 123 8.91 -23.35 8.32
CA VAL A 123 9.38 -24.18 9.44
C VAL A 123 10.17 -23.34 10.45
N LEU A 124 11.05 -22.46 9.97
CA LEU A 124 11.83 -21.57 10.83
C LEU A 124 10.94 -20.59 11.61
N LEU A 125 9.93 -20.01 10.97
CA LEU A 125 8.95 -19.13 11.64
C LEU A 125 8.12 -19.89 12.68
N ILE A 126 7.69 -21.11 12.37
CA ILE A 126 6.90 -21.95 13.29
C ILE A 126 7.74 -22.38 14.50
N ALA A 127 8.96 -22.87 14.26
CA ALA A 127 9.86 -23.30 15.32
C ALA A 127 10.35 -22.11 16.16
N GLY A 128 10.65 -20.99 15.50
CA GLY A 128 11.13 -19.75 16.10
C GLY A 128 10.03 -18.85 16.67
N ALA A 129 8.75 -19.23 16.58
CA ALA A 129 7.63 -18.42 17.04
C ALA A 129 7.77 -17.90 18.50
N PRO A 130 8.22 -18.70 19.49
CA PRO A 130 8.45 -18.19 20.85
C PRO A 130 9.47 -17.06 20.90
N PHE A 131 10.59 -17.21 20.19
CA PHE A 131 11.64 -16.20 20.12
C PHE A 131 11.13 -14.94 19.40
N LEU A 132 10.43 -15.10 18.28
CA LEU A 132 9.89 -13.99 17.52
C LEU A 132 8.90 -13.16 18.34
N VAL A 133 7.97 -13.81 19.06
CA VAL A 133 7.03 -13.12 19.95
C VAL A 133 7.76 -12.43 21.09
N HIS A 134 8.78 -13.06 21.68
CA HIS A 134 9.57 -12.45 22.75
C HIS A 134 10.31 -11.19 22.29
N VAL A 135 10.85 -11.19 21.06
CA VAL A 135 11.50 -10.00 20.49
C VAL A 135 10.49 -8.93 20.09
N LEU A 136 9.35 -9.32 19.52
CA LEU A 136 8.38 -8.39 18.96
C LEU A 136 7.48 -7.74 20.02
N ALA A 137 7.15 -8.48 21.08
CA ALA A 137 6.20 -8.05 22.09
C ALA A 137 6.58 -8.60 23.49
N PRO A 138 7.76 -8.22 24.03
CA PRO A 138 8.26 -8.75 25.30
C PRO A 138 7.37 -8.44 26.51
N GLY A 139 6.56 -7.37 26.44
CA GLY A 139 5.71 -6.93 27.55
C GLY A 139 4.40 -7.72 27.70
N LEU A 140 4.09 -8.66 26.80
CA LEU A 140 2.84 -9.41 26.86
C LEU A 140 2.75 -10.26 28.15
N PRO A 141 1.67 -10.14 28.96
CA PRO A 141 1.53 -10.91 30.20
C PRO A 141 1.48 -12.43 29.99
N ASP A 142 0.82 -12.89 28.92
CA ASP A 142 0.80 -14.29 28.49
C ASP A 142 1.11 -14.40 26.99
N PRO A 143 2.37 -14.73 26.62
CA PRO A 143 2.76 -14.83 25.22
C PRO A 143 2.27 -16.13 24.54
N ARG A 144 1.71 -17.11 25.26
CA ARG A 144 1.37 -18.43 24.71
C ARG A 144 0.40 -18.34 23.54
N LEU A 145 -0.65 -17.52 23.69
CA LEU A 145 -1.63 -17.30 22.64
C LEU A 145 -1.02 -16.64 21.40
N ALA A 146 -0.16 -15.64 21.59
CA ALA A 146 0.55 -14.99 20.49
C ALA A 146 1.49 -15.97 19.78
N VAL A 147 2.15 -16.86 20.51
CA VAL A 147 3.01 -17.92 19.95
C VAL A 147 2.20 -18.91 19.12
N ASP A 148 1.06 -19.38 19.62
CA ASP A 148 0.16 -20.27 18.87
C ASP A 148 -0.33 -19.61 17.58
N CYS A 149 -0.78 -18.36 17.65
CA CYS A 149 -1.18 -17.58 16.49
C CYS A 149 0.00 -17.37 15.52
N THR A 150 1.21 -17.15 16.03
CA THR A 150 2.42 -16.97 15.21
C THR A 150 2.81 -18.26 14.49
N ARG A 151 2.65 -19.43 15.13
CA ARG A 151 2.85 -20.72 14.47
C ARG A 151 1.86 -20.93 13.32
N LEU A 152 0.58 -20.64 13.56
CA LEU A 152 -0.45 -20.77 12.52
C LEU A 152 -0.22 -19.80 11.36
N THR A 153 0.02 -18.52 11.66
CA THR A 153 0.29 -17.50 10.64
C THR A 153 1.63 -17.70 9.94
N GLY A 154 2.64 -18.29 10.58
CA GLY A 154 3.95 -18.60 9.98
C GLY A 154 3.88 -19.53 8.77
N THR A 155 2.81 -20.32 8.65
CA THR A 155 2.50 -21.10 7.43
C THR A 155 2.36 -20.22 6.17
N CYS A 156 2.08 -18.92 6.34
CA CYS A 156 1.95 -17.98 5.24
C CYS A 156 3.24 -17.86 4.41
N ALA A 157 4.43 -18.08 4.99
CA ALA A 157 5.67 -18.00 4.22
C ALA A 157 5.68 -18.96 3.02
N LEU A 158 5.11 -20.16 3.19
CA LEU A 158 4.94 -21.12 2.10
C LEU A 158 3.87 -20.67 1.11
N THR A 159 2.67 -20.37 1.59
CA THR A 159 1.52 -20.10 0.71
C THR A 159 1.63 -18.74 0.00
N PHE A 160 2.19 -17.72 0.66
CA PHE A 160 2.43 -16.40 0.08
C PHE A 160 3.61 -16.45 -0.91
N GLY A 161 4.67 -17.20 -0.60
CA GLY A 161 5.77 -17.45 -1.53
C GLY A 161 5.29 -18.11 -2.82
N LEU A 162 4.49 -19.17 -2.72
CA LEU A 162 3.88 -19.83 -3.87
C LEU A 162 2.90 -18.90 -4.61
N THR A 163 2.08 -18.14 -3.89
CA THR A 163 1.17 -17.15 -4.49
C THR A 163 1.95 -16.12 -5.30
N GLY A 164 3.00 -15.53 -4.74
CA GLY A 164 3.84 -14.55 -5.41
C GLY A 164 4.55 -15.10 -6.63
N TYR A 165 5.06 -16.34 -6.52
CA TYR A 165 5.66 -17.05 -7.66
C TYR A 165 4.65 -17.26 -8.80
N CYS A 166 3.45 -17.76 -8.50
CA CYS A 166 2.38 -17.93 -9.49
C CYS A 166 1.93 -16.59 -10.07
N SER A 167 1.79 -15.56 -9.24
CA SER A 167 1.45 -14.21 -9.66
C SER A 167 2.48 -13.62 -10.61
N ALA A 168 3.77 -13.79 -10.34
CA ALA A 168 4.84 -13.30 -11.20
C ALA A 168 4.80 -13.96 -12.59
N ALA A 169 4.63 -15.29 -12.63
CA ALA A 169 4.49 -16.02 -13.88
C ALA A 169 3.23 -15.58 -14.67
N LEU A 170 2.09 -15.45 -13.99
CA LEU A 170 0.83 -15.04 -14.63
C LEU A 170 0.89 -13.60 -15.16
N ARG A 171 1.49 -12.67 -14.41
CA ARG A 171 1.71 -11.29 -14.84
C ARG A 171 2.60 -11.22 -16.08
N ALA A 172 3.69 -12.01 -16.12
CA ALA A 172 4.55 -12.10 -17.30
C ALA A 172 3.82 -12.64 -18.54
N HIS A 173 2.78 -13.46 -18.36
CA HIS A 173 1.88 -13.93 -19.42
C HIS A 173 0.71 -12.97 -19.72
N GLY A 174 0.70 -11.75 -19.19
CA GLY A 174 -0.39 -10.79 -19.37
C GLY A 174 -1.72 -11.21 -18.74
N CYS A 175 -1.70 -12.14 -17.78
CA CYS A 175 -2.88 -12.66 -17.08
C CYS A 175 -3.04 -11.98 -15.71
N TYR A 176 -3.76 -10.86 -15.69
CA TYR A 176 -3.86 -10.01 -14.50
C TYR A 176 -5.03 -10.36 -13.55
N LEU A 177 -6.07 -11.05 -14.04
CA LEU A 177 -7.27 -11.35 -13.25
C LEU A 177 -7.00 -12.28 -12.05
N PRO A 178 -6.38 -13.48 -12.20
CA PRO A 178 -6.14 -14.35 -11.05
C PRO A 178 -5.23 -13.71 -9.98
N PRO A 179 -4.12 -13.04 -10.34
CA PRO A 179 -3.33 -12.28 -9.37
C PRO A 179 -4.11 -11.15 -8.66
N ALA A 180 -5.12 -10.55 -9.30
CA ALA A 180 -5.96 -9.53 -8.67
C ALA A 180 -6.99 -10.10 -7.69
N ALA A 181 -7.36 -11.37 -7.82
CA ALA A 181 -8.36 -12.03 -6.98
C ALA A 181 -7.80 -12.61 -5.67
N ILE A 182 -6.47 -12.63 -5.49
CA ILE A 182 -5.83 -13.30 -4.35
C ILE A 182 -6.30 -12.74 -3.01
N TYR A 183 -6.38 -11.41 -2.86
CA TYR A 183 -6.78 -10.79 -1.59
C TYR A 183 -8.29 -10.93 -1.31
N VAL A 184 -9.11 -11.11 -2.34
CA VAL A 184 -10.52 -11.48 -2.18
C VAL A 184 -10.61 -12.87 -1.56
N ALA A 185 -9.93 -13.86 -2.16
CA ALA A 185 -9.90 -15.23 -1.66
C ALA A 185 -9.31 -15.33 -0.25
N TYR A 186 -8.22 -14.59 0.01
CA TYR A 186 -7.56 -14.51 1.30
C TYR A 186 -8.49 -14.04 2.42
N ASN A 187 -9.13 -12.87 2.22
CA ASN A 187 -9.99 -12.29 3.24
C ASN A 187 -11.29 -13.09 3.44
N ILE A 188 -11.84 -13.67 2.36
CA ILE A 188 -12.98 -14.61 2.48
C ILE A 188 -12.59 -15.82 3.34
N GLY A 189 -11.41 -16.40 3.10
CA GLY A 189 -10.90 -17.51 3.91
C GLY A 189 -10.80 -17.15 5.38
N ILE A 190 -10.21 -15.99 5.71
CA ILE A 190 -10.08 -15.55 7.10
C ILE A 190 -11.44 -15.35 7.76
N VAL A 191 -12.34 -14.61 7.11
CA VAL A 191 -13.67 -14.33 7.66
C VAL A 191 -14.48 -15.62 7.84
N ALA A 192 -14.49 -16.50 6.84
CA ALA A 192 -15.20 -17.77 6.93
C ALA A 192 -14.67 -18.64 8.07
N THR A 193 -13.34 -18.74 8.24
CA THR A 193 -12.75 -19.50 9.35
C THR A 193 -13.06 -18.88 10.71
N MET A 194 -13.05 -17.54 10.85
CA MET A 194 -13.46 -16.90 12.10
C MET A 194 -14.93 -17.19 12.44
N LEU A 195 -15.83 -17.16 11.46
CA LEU A 195 -17.25 -17.42 11.69
C LEU A 195 -17.54 -18.89 12.04
N VAL A 196 -16.83 -19.84 11.43
CA VAL A 196 -17.05 -21.28 11.65
C VAL A 196 -16.33 -21.79 12.90
N CYS A 197 -15.10 -21.32 13.14
CA CYS A 197 -14.23 -21.86 14.19
C CYS A 197 -14.09 -20.93 15.41
N GLY A 198 -14.60 -19.69 15.36
CA GLY A 198 -14.39 -18.68 16.40
C GLY A 198 -14.96 -19.06 17.77
N THR A 199 -16.10 -19.76 17.81
CA THR A 199 -16.71 -20.21 19.06
C THR A 199 -15.87 -21.25 19.82
N HIS A 200 -15.12 -22.10 19.11
CA HIS A 200 -14.35 -23.18 19.70
C HIS A 200 -12.87 -22.83 19.91
N PHE A 201 -12.29 -22.04 19.00
CA PHE A 201 -10.86 -21.74 18.99
C PHE A 201 -10.53 -20.29 19.39
N GLY A 202 -11.55 -19.46 19.68
CA GLY A 202 -11.36 -18.05 19.99
C GLY A 202 -10.62 -17.32 18.87
N VAL A 203 -9.74 -16.39 19.24
CA VAL A 203 -8.95 -15.63 18.25
C VAL A 203 -7.99 -16.51 17.42
N ARG A 204 -7.66 -17.74 17.85
CA ARG A 204 -6.84 -18.66 17.04
C ARG A 204 -7.53 -18.99 15.71
N SER A 205 -8.86 -18.90 15.65
CA SER A 205 -9.62 -19.04 14.39
C SER A 205 -9.22 -18.02 13.33
N ALA A 206 -8.86 -16.78 13.72
CA ALA A 206 -8.35 -15.77 12.80
C ALA A 206 -6.96 -16.16 12.25
N ALA A 207 -6.09 -16.71 13.09
CA ALA A 207 -4.78 -17.21 12.70
C ALA A 207 -4.88 -18.46 11.80
N MET A 208 -5.80 -19.39 12.09
CA MET A 208 -6.14 -20.49 11.20
C MET A 208 -6.68 -19.97 9.86
N GLY A 209 -7.50 -18.92 9.91
CA GLY A 209 -8.04 -18.24 8.75
C GLY A 209 -6.96 -17.67 7.84
N VAL A 210 -5.83 -17.19 8.40
CA VAL A 210 -4.66 -16.77 7.60
C VAL A 210 -4.06 -17.94 6.84
N ALA A 211 -3.89 -19.09 7.48
CA ALA A 211 -3.37 -20.29 6.83
C ALA A 211 -4.31 -20.79 5.72
N VAL A 212 -5.61 -20.91 6.01
CA VAL A 212 -6.65 -21.30 5.04
C VAL A 212 -6.73 -20.30 3.89
N GLY A 213 -6.78 -19.01 4.19
CA GLY A 213 -6.79 -17.93 3.20
C GLY A 213 -5.57 -17.99 2.29
N GLY A 214 -4.38 -18.23 2.84
CA GLY A 214 -3.15 -18.41 2.06
C GLY A 214 -3.25 -19.58 1.08
N CYS A 215 -3.82 -20.71 1.50
CA CYS A 215 -4.10 -21.83 0.60
C CYS A 215 -5.06 -21.44 -0.53
N LEU A 216 -6.12 -20.66 -0.21
CA LEU A 216 -7.07 -20.17 -1.21
C LEU A 216 -6.43 -19.22 -2.24
N MET A 217 -5.46 -18.39 -1.82
CA MET A 217 -4.69 -17.53 -2.73
C MET A 217 -3.90 -18.33 -3.77
N VAL A 218 -3.35 -19.48 -3.39
CA VAL A 218 -2.67 -20.39 -4.32
C VAL A 218 -3.71 -21.09 -5.21
N ALA A 219 -4.78 -21.62 -4.60
CA ALA A 219 -5.80 -22.39 -5.29
C ALA A 219 -6.49 -21.61 -6.42
N ILE A 220 -6.81 -20.32 -6.21
CA ILE A 220 -7.49 -19.50 -7.23
C ILE A 220 -6.61 -19.22 -8.46
N GLN A 221 -5.28 -19.26 -8.31
CA GLN A 221 -4.33 -19.00 -9.39
C GLN A 221 -3.89 -20.28 -10.11
N LEU A 222 -3.93 -21.43 -9.41
CA LEU A 222 -3.38 -22.70 -9.88
C LEU A 222 -3.94 -23.15 -11.25
N PRO A 223 -5.25 -23.05 -11.55
CA PRO A 223 -5.78 -23.44 -12.87
C PRO A 223 -5.23 -22.58 -14.00
N ALA A 224 -5.13 -21.27 -13.79
CA ALA A 224 -4.59 -20.35 -14.78
C ALA A 224 -3.09 -20.57 -14.97
N PHE A 225 -2.35 -20.79 -13.89
CA PHE A 225 -0.92 -21.08 -13.92
C PHE A 225 -0.63 -22.38 -14.68
N HIS A 226 -1.33 -23.46 -14.33
CA HIS A 226 -1.20 -24.75 -15.00
C HIS A 226 -1.52 -24.65 -16.51
N ARG A 227 -2.61 -23.97 -16.88
CA ARG A 227 -2.97 -23.75 -18.29
C ARG A 227 -1.86 -23.04 -19.07
N ARG A 228 -1.17 -22.05 -18.49
CA ARG A 228 -0.09 -21.32 -19.18
C ARG A 228 1.19 -22.15 -19.33
N LEU A 229 1.44 -23.07 -18.42
CA LEU A 229 2.53 -24.04 -18.54
C LEU A 229 2.25 -25.09 -19.61
N THR A 230 1.01 -25.59 -19.69
CA THR A 230 0.64 -26.66 -20.64
C THR A 230 0.22 -26.17 -22.02
N SER A 231 -0.14 -24.89 -22.18
CA SER A 231 -0.44 -24.30 -23.49
C SER A 231 0.83 -24.15 -24.33
N ALA A 232 1.33 -25.26 -24.87
CA ALA A 232 2.20 -25.26 -26.03
C ALA A 232 1.33 -25.05 -27.27
N LYS A 233 1.68 -24.07 -28.12
CA LYS A 233 1.12 -23.81 -29.48
C LYS A 233 -0.11 -22.89 -29.64
N ALA A 234 -0.24 -21.81 -28.87
CA ALA A 234 -1.20 -20.75 -29.24
C ALA A 234 -0.62 -19.35 -29.04
N ALA A 235 0.40 -19.01 -29.83
CA ALA A 235 0.68 -17.63 -30.18
C ALA A 235 0.77 -17.58 -31.71
N GLU A 236 -0.31 -17.12 -32.31
CA GLU A 236 -0.39 -16.74 -33.71
C GLU A 236 0.73 -15.73 -34.04
N ARG A 237 1.25 -15.88 -35.25
CA ARG A 237 2.20 -14.98 -35.90
C ARG A 237 1.67 -13.54 -35.87
N GLY A 238 2.49 -12.60 -35.45
CA GLY A 238 2.24 -11.17 -35.63
C GLY A 238 3.41 -10.30 -35.16
N ALA A 239 4.12 -9.71 -36.14
CA ALA A 239 5.23 -8.75 -36.07
C ALA A 239 6.55 -9.29 -35.48
N GLY A 240 7.68 -9.35 -36.19
CA GLY A 240 8.16 -8.44 -37.24
C GLY A 240 9.05 -7.38 -36.57
N GLU A 241 10.36 -7.65 -36.61
CA GLU A 241 11.54 -6.79 -36.41
C GLU A 241 11.52 -5.71 -35.31
N ASP A 242 12.37 -5.89 -34.29
CA ASP A 242 13.66 -5.19 -34.26
C ASP A 242 14.63 -5.89 -33.29
N ARG A 243 15.81 -6.19 -33.81
CA ARG A 243 17.02 -6.52 -33.05
C ARG A 243 17.80 -5.22 -32.90
N ASP A 244 18.30 -4.94 -31.70
CA ASP A 244 19.72 -4.64 -31.46
C ASP A 244 19.97 -4.34 -29.98
N GLY A 245 21.12 -4.81 -29.46
CA GLY A 245 21.72 -4.28 -28.23
C GLY A 245 22.07 -5.25 -27.08
N ASP A 246 22.64 -6.42 -27.34
CA ASP A 246 23.12 -7.33 -26.26
C ASP A 246 24.42 -6.85 -25.56
N GLY A 247 24.94 -5.66 -25.94
CA GLY A 247 26.11 -5.03 -25.31
C GLY A 247 25.80 -4.09 -24.13
N ALA A 248 24.57 -3.58 -24.02
CA ALA A 248 24.12 -2.69 -22.94
C ALA A 248 23.45 -3.44 -21.76
N ALA A 249 23.24 -4.75 -21.92
CA ALA A 249 22.44 -5.57 -21.02
C ALA A 249 23.14 -5.95 -19.70
N ALA A 250 24.48 -5.90 -19.64
CA ALA A 250 25.25 -6.22 -18.43
C ALA A 250 25.35 -5.02 -17.47
N GLU A 251 25.66 -3.83 -18.00
CA GLU A 251 25.72 -2.57 -17.25
C GLU A 251 24.31 -2.13 -16.81
N GLY A 252 23.32 -2.27 -17.69
CA GLY A 252 21.90 -2.07 -17.36
C GLY A 252 21.38 -3.05 -16.31
N ARG A 253 21.89 -4.30 -16.25
CA ARG A 253 21.52 -5.28 -15.21
C ARG A 253 22.02 -4.89 -13.83
N ALA A 254 23.26 -4.44 -13.72
CA ALA A 254 23.85 -4.06 -12.44
C ALA A 254 23.17 -2.81 -11.87
N VAL A 255 22.91 -1.81 -12.72
CA VAL A 255 22.16 -0.59 -12.34
C VAL A 255 20.71 -0.93 -11.95
N HIS A 256 20.05 -1.83 -12.68
CA HIS A 256 18.69 -2.28 -12.37
C HIS A 256 18.64 -3.11 -11.07
N LEU A 257 19.63 -3.96 -10.79
CA LEU A 257 19.69 -4.74 -9.56
C LEU A 257 19.93 -3.86 -8.33
N GLY A 258 20.80 -2.85 -8.43
CA GLY A 258 21.03 -1.88 -7.37
C GLY A 258 19.79 -1.04 -7.06
N LEU A 259 19.03 -0.63 -8.08
CA LEU A 259 17.79 0.11 -7.91
C LEU A 259 16.71 -0.75 -7.24
N VAL A 260 16.54 -1.99 -7.70
CA VAL A 260 15.62 -2.96 -7.09
C VAL A 260 15.98 -3.22 -5.63
N ALA A 261 17.26 -3.40 -5.32
CA ALA A 261 17.72 -3.58 -3.95
C ALA A 261 17.37 -2.37 -3.07
N ALA A 262 17.64 -1.14 -3.54
CA ALA A 262 17.32 0.06 -2.79
C ALA A 262 15.80 0.25 -2.56
N VAL A 263 14.97 -0.04 -3.57
CA VAL A 263 13.49 0.03 -3.45
C VAL A 263 12.99 -0.99 -2.43
N LEU A 264 13.48 -2.24 -2.52
CA LEU A 264 13.10 -3.30 -1.61
C LEU A 264 13.53 -3.00 -0.18
N THR A 265 14.79 -2.57 0.02
CA THR A 265 15.27 -2.21 1.36
C THR A 265 14.47 -1.04 1.92
N PHE A 266 14.11 -0.05 1.10
CA PHE A 266 13.24 1.04 1.55
C PHE A 266 11.86 0.53 1.99
N ALA A 267 11.21 -0.33 1.19
CA ALA A 267 9.92 -0.91 1.52
C ALA A 267 9.97 -1.71 2.83
N VAL A 268 11.02 -2.53 3.00
CA VAL A 268 11.28 -3.30 4.23
C VAL A 268 11.49 -2.37 5.42
N CYS A 269 12.35 -1.36 5.30
CA CYS A 269 12.56 -0.38 6.37
C CYS A 269 11.25 0.31 6.75
N LYS A 270 10.45 0.75 5.77
CA LYS A 270 9.16 1.38 6.06
C LYS A 270 8.22 0.43 6.81
N GLN A 271 8.13 -0.83 6.38
CA GLN A 271 7.25 -1.81 7.01
C GLN A 271 7.70 -2.17 8.44
N SER A 272 9.01 -2.10 8.73
CA SER A 272 9.56 -2.37 10.07
C SER A 272 9.07 -1.42 11.15
N GLN A 273 8.47 -0.29 10.79
CA GLN A 273 7.90 0.65 11.76
C GLN A 273 6.83 -0.01 12.64
N VAL A 274 6.04 -0.95 12.10
CA VAL A 274 5.06 -1.71 12.89
C VAL A 274 5.73 -2.50 14.02
N PHE A 275 6.95 -3.01 13.82
CA PHE A 275 7.66 -3.76 14.86
C PHE A 275 7.95 -2.90 16.09
N ILE A 276 8.35 -1.64 15.88
CA ILE A 276 8.61 -0.69 16.98
C ILE A 276 7.32 -0.42 17.75
N GLU A 277 6.21 -0.24 17.03
CA GLU A 277 4.91 -0.02 17.67
C GLU A 277 4.46 -1.24 18.49
N ARG A 278 4.61 -2.47 17.95
CA ARG A 278 4.27 -3.69 18.69
C ARG A 278 5.14 -3.86 19.93
N PHE A 279 6.44 -3.59 19.80
CA PHE A 279 7.39 -3.68 20.92
C PHE A 279 7.00 -2.74 22.05
N LEU A 280 6.81 -1.45 21.74
CA LEU A 280 6.45 -0.42 22.72
C LEU A 280 5.03 -0.62 23.30
N ALA A 281 4.07 -1.05 22.48
CA ALA A 281 2.69 -1.23 22.92
C ALA A 281 2.52 -2.50 23.78
N SER A 282 3.42 -3.47 23.67
CA SER A 282 3.30 -4.73 24.39
C SER A 282 3.36 -4.60 25.92
N SER A 283 4.01 -3.55 26.45
CA SER A 283 4.11 -3.27 27.88
C SER A 283 2.95 -2.41 28.42
N LEU A 284 2.02 -1.99 27.57
CA LEU A 284 0.87 -1.18 27.95
C LEU A 284 -0.34 -2.06 28.31
N ALA A 285 -1.42 -1.41 28.76
CA ALA A 285 -2.67 -2.09 29.10
C ALA A 285 -3.24 -2.92 27.92
N GLU A 286 -4.00 -3.96 28.24
CA GLU A 286 -4.65 -4.79 27.20
C GLU A 286 -5.53 -3.95 26.27
N GLY A 287 -5.54 -4.31 24.99
CA GLY A 287 -6.22 -3.57 23.93
C GLY A 287 -5.35 -2.49 23.26
N SER A 288 -4.21 -2.12 23.83
CA SER A 288 -3.33 -1.07 23.27
C SER A 288 -2.86 -1.37 21.85
N ILE A 289 -2.47 -2.61 21.58
CA ILE A 289 -2.00 -3.09 20.27
C ILE A 289 -3.16 -3.06 19.25
N SER A 290 -4.37 -3.41 19.69
CA SER A 290 -5.61 -3.37 18.93
C SER A 290 -6.02 -1.94 18.58
N HIS A 291 -6.07 -1.04 19.55
CA HIS A 291 -6.43 0.37 19.34
C HIS A 291 -5.48 1.04 18.34
N LEU A 292 -4.16 0.78 18.44
CA LEU A 292 -3.18 1.26 17.44
C LEU A 292 -3.48 0.74 16.04
N ASN A 293 -3.70 -0.57 15.90
CA ASN A 293 -3.95 -1.20 14.60
C ASN A 293 -5.23 -0.67 13.94
N TYR A 294 -6.34 -0.58 14.68
CA TYR A 294 -7.59 -0.06 14.14
C TYR A 294 -7.48 1.43 13.79
N ALA A 295 -6.88 2.24 14.67
CA ALA A 295 -6.66 3.66 14.43
C ALA A 295 -5.78 3.92 13.21
N GLN A 296 -4.68 3.18 13.06
CA GLN A 296 -3.74 3.33 11.95
C GLN A 296 -4.39 3.01 10.61
N LYS A 297 -5.10 1.88 10.50
CA LYS A 297 -5.74 1.45 9.24
C LYS A 297 -6.76 2.46 8.73
N VAL A 298 -7.60 2.99 9.61
CA VAL A 298 -8.58 4.02 9.23
C VAL A 298 -7.87 5.33 8.86
N SER A 299 -6.84 5.71 9.63
CA SER A 299 -6.06 6.93 9.36
C SER A 299 -5.38 6.92 8.00
N GLN A 300 -4.99 5.74 7.49
CA GLN A 300 -4.29 5.63 6.21
C GLN A 300 -5.17 5.90 4.97
N LEU A 301 -6.51 5.91 5.10
CA LEU A 301 -7.40 6.05 3.94
C LEU A 301 -7.17 7.35 3.14
N PRO A 302 -7.11 8.56 3.75
CA PRO A 302 -6.76 9.79 3.03
C PRO A 302 -5.38 9.77 2.40
N MET A 303 -4.40 9.15 3.07
CA MET A 303 -3.04 9.03 2.56
C MET A 303 -3.02 8.21 1.27
N VAL A 304 -3.74 7.08 1.21
CA VAL A 304 -3.83 6.25 0.00
C VAL A 304 -4.43 7.06 -1.16
N LEU A 305 -5.52 7.79 -0.94
CA LEU A 305 -6.15 8.66 -1.95
C LEU A 305 -5.18 9.74 -2.45
N SER A 306 -4.44 10.35 -1.52
CA SER A 306 -3.41 11.34 -1.85
C SER A 306 -2.29 10.74 -2.71
N LEU A 307 -1.83 9.54 -2.40
CA LEU A 307 -0.76 8.86 -3.15
C LEU A 307 -1.21 8.35 -4.53
N MET A 308 -2.50 8.03 -4.70
CA MET A 308 -3.06 7.70 -6.01
C MET A 308 -2.89 8.86 -7.00
N LEU A 309 -3.10 10.11 -6.56
CA LEU A 309 -2.87 11.29 -7.42
C LEU A 309 -1.43 11.35 -7.92
N CYS A 310 -0.45 11.22 -7.02
CA CYS A 310 0.96 11.21 -7.38
C CYS A 310 1.32 10.04 -8.31
N THR A 311 0.63 8.90 -8.18
CA THR A 311 0.91 7.69 -8.98
C THR A 311 0.40 7.84 -10.41
N VAL A 312 -0.76 8.46 -10.59
CA VAL A 312 -1.35 8.72 -11.92
C VAL A 312 -0.52 9.71 -12.72
N THR A 313 0.11 10.66 -12.04
CA THR A 313 0.87 11.75 -12.67
C THR A 313 2.36 11.42 -12.84
N PHE A 314 2.83 10.38 -12.15
CA PHE A 314 4.20 9.92 -12.18
C PHE A 314 4.76 9.64 -13.59
N PRO A 315 4.05 8.97 -14.52
CA PRO A 315 4.55 8.74 -15.87
C PRO A 315 4.88 10.04 -16.63
N VAL A 316 4.14 11.12 -16.37
CA VAL A 316 4.38 12.43 -16.99
C VAL A 316 5.70 13.03 -16.49
N VAL A 317 5.99 12.89 -15.19
CA VAL A 317 7.27 13.32 -14.60
C VAL A 317 8.43 12.53 -15.20
N ALA A 318 8.31 11.20 -15.26
CA ALA A 318 9.34 10.32 -15.83
C ALA A 318 9.64 10.66 -17.30
N GLN A 319 8.60 10.95 -18.10
CA GLN A 319 8.76 11.38 -19.49
C GLN A 319 9.44 12.75 -19.62
N ALA A 320 9.10 13.72 -18.76
CA ALA A 320 9.74 15.03 -18.77
C ALA A 320 11.23 14.94 -18.43
N VAL A 321 11.59 14.14 -17.41
CA VAL A 321 12.98 13.85 -17.04
C VAL A 321 13.72 13.15 -18.19
N ALA A 322 13.11 12.14 -18.82
CA ALA A 322 13.71 11.42 -19.93
C ALA A 322 13.97 12.31 -21.17
N ARG A 323 13.15 13.36 -21.35
CA ARG A 323 13.33 14.37 -22.41
C ARG A 323 14.32 15.48 -22.04
N GLY A 324 14.87 15.47 -20.82
CA GLY A 324 15.76 16.51 -20.32
C GLY A 324 15.06 17.80 -19.89
N ASP A 325 13.72 17.84 -19.88
CA ASP A 325 12.93 19.02 -19.45
C ASP A 325 12.75 19.03 -17.92
N ILE A 326 13.84 19.38 -17.24
CA ILE A 326 13.90 19.43 -15.77
C ILE A 326 12.96 20.50 -15.20
N ALA A 327 12.74 21.59 -15.91
CA ALA A 327 11.84 22.67 -15.48
C ALA A 327 10.38 22.19 -15.45
N ALA A 328 9.92 21.50 -16.49
CA ALA A 328 8.59 20.90 -16.51
C ALA A 328 8.44 19.81 -15.45
N ALA A 329 9.47 18.96 -15.27
CA ALA A 329 9.47 17.93 -14.24
C ALA A 329 9.36 18.53 -12.82
N ARG A 330 10.15 19.56 -12.51
CA ARG A 330 10.09 20.32 -11.24
C ARG A 330 8.70 20.88 -10.99
N ALA A 331 8.19 21.67 -11.93
CA ALA A 331 6.88 22.31 -11.80
C ALA A 331 5.75 21.27 -11.64
N ARG A 332 5.91 20.09 -12.26
CA ARG A 332 4.96 19.00 -12.12
C ARG A 332 4.98 18.39 -10.71
N VAL A 333 6.17 18.07 -10.19
CA VAL A 333 6.38 17.50 -8.85
C VAL A 333 5.89 18.48 -7.78
N GLU A 334 6.26 19.76 -7.85
CA GLU A 334 5.79 20.80 -6.91
C GLU A 334 4.26 20.85 -6.83
N ARG A 335 3.60 20.83 -8.00
CA ARG A 335 2.14 20.81 -8.09
C ARG A 335 1.52 19.52 -7.54
N ASP A 336 2.15 18.38 -7.80
CA ASP A 336 1.68 17.09 -7.27
C ASP A 336 1.78 17.04 -5.75
N LEU A 337 2.86 17.55 -5.16
CA LEU A 337 3.04 17.64 -3.72
C LEU A 337 1.98 18.56 -3.09
N GLY A 338 1.71 19.72 -3.70
CA GLY A 338 0.66 20.63 -3.24
C GLY A 338 -0.75 20.01 -3.30
N LEU A 339 -1.10 19.33 -4.41
CA LEU A 339 -2.38 18.62 -4.54
C LEU A 339 -2.51 17.45 -3.56
N ALA A 340 -1.43 16.66 -3.40
CA ALA A 340 -1.38 15.57 -2.45
C ALA A 340 -1.58 16.08 -1.01
N ALA A 341 -0.91 17.18 -0.65
CA ALA A 341 -1.08 17.83 0.64
C ALA A 341 -2.53 18.30 0.86
N CYS A 342 -3.18 18.93 -0.12
CA CYS A 342 -4.59 19.32 -0.01
C CYS A 342 -5.50 18.12 0.29
N VAL A 343 -5.34 17.01 -0.43
CA VAL A 343 -6.20 15.82 -0.25
C VAL A 343 -5.95 15.16 1.10
N VAL A 344 -4.69 14.95 1.47
CA VAL A 344 -4.38 14.29 2.75
C VAL A 344 -4.77 15.15 3.94
N LEU A 345 -4.59 16.48 3.86
CA LEU A 345 -4.92 17.40 4.95
C LEU A 345 -6.44 17.59 5.11
N LEU A 346 -7.21 17.58 4.01
CA LEU A 346 -8.67 17.54 4.08
C LEU A 346 -9.14 16.28 4.83
N GLY A 347 -8.61 15.12 4.46
CA GLY A 347 -8.96 13.87 5.12
C GLY A 347 -8.46 13.79 6.56
N ALA A 348 -7.26 14.30 6.86
CA ALA A 348 -6.73 14.39 8.22
C ALA A 348 -7.62 15.28 9.10
N ALA A 349 -8.08 16.43 8.58
CA ALA A 349 -9.00 17.30 9.30
C ALA A 349 -10.34 16.62 9.60
N ALA A 350 -10.89 15.87 8.63
CA ALA A 350 -12.13 15.12 8.78
C ALA A 350 -11.98 13.98 9.80
N ILE A 351 -10.88 13.22 9.71
CA ILE A 351 -10.57 12.15 10.66
C ILE A 351 -10.39 12.72 12.06
N PHE A 352 -9.66 13.82 12.22
CA PHE A 352 -9.43 14.42 13.54
C PHE A 352 -10.74 14.88 14.18
N ALA A 353 -11.57 15.60 13.43
CA ALA A 353 -12.85 16.12 13.91
C ALA A 353 -13.84 15.00 14.25
N CYS A 354 -14.02 14.05 13.33
CA CYS A 354 -15.06 13.01 13.40
C CYS A 354 -14.54 11.66 13.93
N ALA A 355 -13.40 11.64 14.63
CA ALA A 355 -12.74 10.40 15.00
C ALA A 355 -13.65 9.39 15.75
N PRO A 356 -14.38 9.80 16.82
CA PRO A 356 -15.27 8.89 17.54
C PRO A 356 -16.39 8.34 16.66
N GLN A 357 -16.98 9.17 15.80
CA GLN A 357 -18.08 8.79 14.93
C GLN A 357 -17.64 7.79 13.85
N ILE A 358 -16.46 8.00 13.27
CA ILE A 358 -15.89 7.08 12.27
C ILE A 358 -15.65 5.70 12.91
N ILE A 359 -14.98 5.65 14.07
CA ILE A 359 -14.72 4.37 14.75
C ILE A 359 -16.03 3.71 15.22
N HIS A 360 -16.99 4.49 15.74
CA HIS A 360 -18.30 3.98 16.13
C HIS A 360 -19.00 3.26 14.97
N VAL A 361 -19.08 3.92 13.82
CA VAL A 361 -19.75 3.36 12.63
C VAL A 361 -19.05 2.11 12.12
N LEU A 362 -17.71 2.11 12.11
CA LEU A 362 -16.92 1.02 11.55
C LEU A 362 -16.82 -0.19 12.48
N PHE A 363 -16.61 0.02 13.78
CA PHE A 363 -16.16 -1.04 14.69
C PHE A 363 -17.04 -1.25 15.92
N GLN A 364 -17.75 -0.25 16.44
CA GLN A 364 -18.48 -0.37 17.72
C GLN A 364 -19.71 -1.27 17.64
N ARG A 365 -19.49 -2.59 17.67
CA ARG A 365 -20.49 -3.65 17.54
C ARG A 365 -19.95 -4.92 18.21
N GLY A 366 -20.84 -5.76 18.74
CA GLY A 366 -20.46 -7.04 19.35
C GLY A 366 -19.49 -6.84 20.52
N ALA A 367 -18.34 -7.51 20.48
CA ALA A 367 -17.31 -7.44 21.52
C ALA A 367 -16.51 -6.13 21.56
N PHE A 368 -16.66 -5.24 20.56
CA PHE A 368 -15.98 -3.94 20.54
C PHE A 368 -16.83 -2.87 21.23
N THR A 369 -16.32 -2.34 22.34
CA THR A 369 -17.08 -1.50 23.28
C THR A 369 -17.02 -0.01 22.93
N ALA A 370 -17.80 0.80 23.66
CA ALA A 370 -17.72 2.27 23.57
C ALA A 370 -16.38 2.80 24.10
N ASP A 371 -15.79 2.14 25.10
CA ASP A 371 -14.48 2.51 25.64
C ASP A 371 -13.37 2.25 24.60
N ASP A 372 -13.45 1.13 23.88
CA ASP A 372 -12.56 0.83 22.75
C ASP A 372 -12.67 1.89 21.64
N THR A 373 -13.89 2.38 21.43
CA THR A 373 -14.16 3.45 20.46
C THR A 373 -13.50 4.75 20.88
N ALA A 374 -13.63 5.15 22.15
CA ALA A 374 -13.01 6.35 22.67
C ALA A 374 -11.47 6.27 22.64
N ALA A 375 -10.92 5.12 23.06
CA ALA A 375 -9.48 4.88 23.06
C ALA A 375 -8.91 4.91 21.63
N THR A 376 -9.48 4.13 20.72
CA THR A 376 -9.07 4.07 19.31
C THR A 376 -9.22 5.43 18.62
N ALA A 377 -10.32 6.16 18.84
CA ALA A 377 -10.51 7.49 18.27
C ALA A 377 -9.46 8.49 18.75
N SER A 378 -9.04 8.40 20.01
CA SER A 378 -8.00 9.28 20.55
C SER A 378 -6.63 9.01 19.92
N VAL A 379 -6.30 7.75 19.66
CA VAL A 379 -5.07 7.34 18.95
C VAL A 379 -5.15 7.76 17.47
N MET A 380 -6.32 7.61 16.85
CA MET A 380 -6.57 7.99 15.46
C MET A 380 -6.36 9.49 15.22
N ARG A 381 -6.74 10.35 16.17
CA ARG A 381 -6.45 11.79 16.12
C ARG A 381 -4.96 12.09 16.08
N VAL A 382 -4.14 11.34 16.82
CA VAL A 382 -2.68 11.52 16.82
C VAL A 382 -2.08 11.04 15.51
N TYR A 383 -2.51 9.88 14.98
CA TYR A 383 -2.08 9.43 13.65
C TYR A 383 -2.43 10.42 12.55
N ALA A 384 -3.58 11.13 12.64
CA ALA A 384 -3.97 12.14 11.68
C ALA A 384 -2.92 13.25 11.50
N LEU A 385 -2.18 13.59 12.57
CA LEU A 385 -1.10 14.59 12.54
C LEU A 385 0.11 14.11 11.72
N GLY A 386 0.35 12.80 11.64
CA GLY A 386 1.44 12.19 10.86
C GLY A 386 1.11 11.96 9.39
N LEU A 387 -0.15 12.11 8.96
CA LEU A 387 -0.59 11.73 7.62
C LEU A 387 0.07 12.54 6.50
N LEU A 388 0.33 13.83 6.73
CA LEU A 388 1.07 14.65 5.77
C LEU A 388 2.49 14.09 5.58
N GLY A 389 3.20 13.76 6.66
CA GLY A 389 4.52 13.16 6.62
C GLY A 389 4.53 11.84 5.83
N HIS A 390 3.60 10.94 6.14
CA HIS A 390 3.43 9.68 5.40
C HIS A 390 3.16 9.90 3.90
N SER A 391 2.27 10.83 3.54
CA SER A 391 1.98 11.17 2.14
C SER A 391 3.21 11.74 1.43
N MET A 392 3.94 12.66 2.07
CA MET A 392 5.15 13.25 1.53
C MET A 392 6.25 12.19 1.32
N VAL A 393 6.50 11.31 2.29
CA VAL A 393 7.46 10.19 2.10
C VAL A 393 7.08 9.36 0.89
N GLY A 394 5.82 8.94 0.77
CA GLY A 394 5.36 8.13 -0.36
C GLY A 394 5.44 8.85 -1.71
N ALA A 395 5.22 10.16 -1.76
CA ALA A 395 5.34 10.96 -2.97
C ALA A 395 6.80 11.21 -3.38
N LEU A 396 7.65 11.61 -2.41
CA LEU A 396 9.04 11.99 -2.63
C LEU A 396 9.89 10.80 -3.08
N VAL A 397 9.71 9.63 -2.45
CA VAL A 397 10.46 8.40 -2.76
C VAL A 397 10.36 8.01 -4.24
N ARG A 398 9.20 8.21 -4.87
CA ARG A 398 9.03 7.93 -6.30
C ARG A 398 9.95 8.78 -7.17
N SER A 399 10.17 10.04 -6.80
CA SER A 399 11.08 10.94 -7.53
C SER A 399 12.54 10.50 -7.41
N TYR A 400 12.95 10.00 -6.23
CA TYR A 400 14.29 9.44 -6.02
C TYR A 400 14.55 8.19 -6.86
N PHE A 401 13.58 7.28 -6.94
CA PHE A 401 13.73 6.04 -7.72
C PHE A 401 13.49 6.22 -9.23
N SER A 402 12.81 7.30 -9.65
CA SER A 402 12.58 7.61 -11.06
C SER A 402 13.84 8.06 -11.82
N ALA A 403 14.88 8.53 -11.12
CA ALA A 403 16.08 9.07 -11.75
C ALA A 403 16.96 7.98 -12.41
N GLY A 404 16.56 6.71 -12.38
CA GLY A 404 17.28 5.59 -12.98
C GLY A 404 18.63 5.27 -12.33
N ARG A 405 18.95 5.91 -11.20
CA ARG A 405 20.20 5.72 -10.45
C ARG A 405 19.90 5.05 -9.10
N PRO A 406 20.64 3.99 -8.72
CA PRO A 406 20.50 3.40 -7.40
C PRO A 406 20.88 4.44 -6.34
N THR A 407 19.92 4.85 -5.52
CA THR A 407 20.14 5.77 -4.40
C THR A 407 19.72 5.12 -3.10
N TRP A 408 20.67 5.00 -2.19
CA TRP A 408 20.44 4.48 -0.83
C TRP A 408 19.98 5.59 0.13
N TYR A 409 19.89 6.84 -0.34
CA TYR A 409 19.49 7.96 0.51
C TYR A 409 18.09 7.80 1.11
N PRO A 410 17.05 7.38 0.36
CA PRO A 410 15.73 7.16 0.95
C PRO A 410 15.73 6.09 2.05
N VAL A 411 16.55 5.04 1.89
CA VAL A 411 16.75 4.00 2.90
C VAL A 411 17.36 4.60 4.16
N GLY A 412 18.43 5.40 4.02
CA GLY A 412 19.07 6.08 5.15
C GLY A 412 18.13 7.06 5.86
N ALA A 413 17.37 7.85 5.11
CA ALA A 413 16.39 8.78 5.68
C ALA A 413 15.29 8.05 6.47
N MET A 414 14.79 6.92 5.94
CA MET A 414 13.83 6.06 6.64
C MET A 414 14.43 5.44 7.90
N ALA A 415 15.68 4.99 7.86
CA ALA A 415 16.37 4.45 9.03
C ALA A 415 16.54 5.51 10.14
N VAL A 416 16.87 6.76 9.78
CA VAL A 416 16.95 7.88 10.74
C VAL A 416 15.57 8.18 11.34
N GLY A 417 14.52 8.26 10.51
CA GLY A 417 13.17 8.47 10.99
C GLY A 417 12.68 7.35 11.91
N MET A 418 12.99 6.09 11.57
CA MET A 418 12.70 4.93 12.40
C MET A 418 13.44 4.99 13.75
N GLY A 419 14.72 5.38 13.75
CA GLY A 419 15.48 5.61 14.99
C GLY A 419 14.85 6.72 15.85
N ALA A 420 14.36 7.79 15.22
CA ALA A 420 13.61 8.84 15.91
C ALA A 420 12.28 8.33 16.47
N THR A 421 11.52 7.51 15.73
CA THR A 421 10.31 6.86 16.24
C THR A 421 10.61 5.99 17.46
N ALA A 422 11.68 5.19 17.42
CA ALA A 422 12.06 4.35 18.56
C ALA A 422 12.47 5.18 19.78
N GLY A 423 13.32 6.21 19.59
CA GLY A 423 13.82 7.05 20.67
C GLY A 423 12.76 7.98 21.29
N VAL A 424 11.93 8.62 20.47
CA VAL A 424 10.80 9.42 20.96
C VAL A 424 9.74 8.51 21.56
N GLY A 425 9.51 7.33 20.97
CA GLY A 425 8.54 6.36 21.44
C GLY A 425 8.87 5.83 22.82
N SER A 426 10.12 5.44 23.09
CA SER A 426 10.51 4.93 24.41
C SER A 426 10.27 5.94 25.53
N TRP A 427 10.47 7.23 25.26
CA TRP A 427 10.18 8.30 26.21
C TRP A 427 8.68 8.66 26.30
N ALA A 428 8.00 8.74 25.15
CA ALA A 428 6.60 9.17 25.08
C ALA A 428 5.60 8.12 25.56
N VAL A 429 5.96 6.83 25.53
CA VAL A 429 5.15 5.72 26.02
C VAL A 429 4.83 5.86 27.50
N ASP A 430 5.81 6.23 28.32
CA ASP A 430 5.61 6.37 29.77
C ASP A 430 4.70 7.56 30.13
N LEU A 431 4.73 8.62 29.32
CA LEU A 431 3.98 9.85 29.56
C LEU A 431 2.56 9.84 28.98
N TRP A 432 2.41 9.31 27.76
CA TRP A 432 1.18 9.40 26.97
C TRP A 432 0.62 8.04 26.53
N GLY A 433 1.23 6.94 26.97
CA GLY A 433 0.80 5.58 26.65
C GLY A 433 0.72 5.35 25.14
N VAL A 434 -0.42 4.80 24.71
CA VAL A 434 -0.69 4.44 23.31
C VAL A 434 -0.62 5.65 22.37
N ARG A 435 -1.03 6.84 22.85
CA ARG A 435 -0.95 8.09 22.07
C ARG A 435 0.49 8.54 21.86
N GLY A 436 1.37 8.25 22.82
CA GLY A 436 2.80 8.51 22.72
C GLY A 436 3.45 7.73 21.56
N ILE A 437 3.07 6.46 21.40
CA ILE A 437 3.54 5.61 20.28
C ILE A 437 3.10 6.19 18.93
N ALA A 438 1.82 6.53 18.79
CA ALA A 438 1.30 7.14 17.57
C ALA A 438 1.97 8.50 17.28
N GLY A 439 2.24 9.30 18.32
CA GLY A 439 2.97 10.56 18.21
C GLY A 439 4.42 10.38 17.77
N ALA A 440 5.11 9.36 18.28
CA ALA A 440 6.46 9.03 17.87
C ALA A 440 6.53 8.59 16.40
N ASN A 441 5.55 7.80 15.93
CA ASN A 441 5.40 7.45 14.52
C ASN A 441 5.21 8.71 13.65
N ALA A 442 4.28 9.59 14.05
CA ALA A 442 4.04 10.85 13.35
C ALA A 442 5.29 11.73 13.29
N PHE A 443 6.09 11.77 14.36
CA PHE A 443 7.35 12.50 14.41
C PHE A 443 8.39 11.89 13.47
N GLY A 444 8.69 10.59 13.58
CA GLY A 444 9.73 9.94 12.80
C GLY A 444 9.44 9.93 11.29
N ILE A 445 8.18 9.72 10.89
CA ILE A 445 7.81 9.81 9.47
C ILE A 445 7.87 11.24 8.94
N THR A 446 7.54 12.25 9.76
CA THR A 446 7.66 13.66 9.38
C THR A 446 9.13 14.05 9.25
N LEU A 447 10.00 13.59 10.17
CA LEU A 447 11.45 13.76 10.04
C LEU A 447 11.96 13.13 8.74
N THR A 448 11.49 11.94 8.40
CA THR A 448 11.84 11.26 7.14
C THR A 448 11.43 12.11 5.93
N ALA A 449 10.20 12.67 5.93
CA ALA A 449 9.72 13.55 4.87
C ALA A 449 10.60 14.80 4.73
N VAL A 450 10.98 15.43 5.85
CA VAL A 450 11.83 16.62 5.88
C VAL A 450 13.22 16.30 5.30
N LEU A 451 13.83 15.20 5.70
CA LEU A 451 15.13 14.77 5.17
C LEU A 451 15.07 14.52 3.65
N LEU A 452 14.04 13.78 3.21
CA LEU A 452 13.81 13.54 1.78
C LEU A 452 13.60 14.82 0.99
N LEU A 453 12.85 15.79 1.53
CA LEU A 453 12.59 17.07 0.87
C LEU A 453 13.85 17.94 0.80
N ALA A 454 14.58 18.07 1.91
CA ALA A 454 15.80 18.88 2.01
C ALA A 454 16.94 18.41 1.08
N ALA A 455 17.01 17.11 0.77
CA ALA A 455 18.04 16.57 -0.11
C ALA A 455 17.64 16.47 -1.59
N MET A 456 16.41 16.86 -1.96
CA MET A 456 15.91 16.70 -3.33
C MET A 456 16.79 17.41 -4.36
N ASP A 457 17.20 18.64 -4.04
CA ASP A 457 17.94 19.54 -4.93
C ASP A 457 19.32 18.99 -5.34
N ARG A 458 19.90 18.14 -4.49
CA ARG A 458 21.25 17.58 -4.69
C ARG A 458 21.24 16.18 -5.27
N ARG A 459 20.11 15.46 -5.20
CA ARG A 459 20.07 14.00 -5.40
C ARG A 459 18.95 13.51 -6.33
N SER A 460 18.06 14.38 -6.79
CA SER A 460 16.91 14.01 -7.64
C SER A 460 16.51 15.17 -8.57
N VAL A 461 15.21 15.37 -8.81
CA VAL A 461 14.69 16.56 -9.51
C VAL A 461 14.86 17.77 -8.58
N PRO A 462 15.50 18.86 -9.04
CA PRO A 462 15.69 20.06 -8.23
C PRO A 462 14.34 20.75 -8.00
N VAL A 463 13.79 20.58 -6.79
CA VAL A 463 12.50 21.11 -6.38
C VAL A 463 12.72 22.31 -5.49
N ASP A 464 11.92 23.36 -5.68
CA ASP A 464 11.94 24.51 -4.78
C ASP A 464 11.35 24.16 -3.43
N VAL A 465 12.18 23.90 -2.44
CA VAL A 465 11.73 23.59 -1.09
C VAL A 465 10.88 24.74 -0.53
N SER A 466 11.23 25.99 -0.81
CA SER A 466 10.48 27.15 -0.31
C SER A 466 9.08 27.22 -0.91
N ARG A 467 8.95 26.92 -2.20
CA ARG A 467 7.65 26.84 -2.87
C ARG A 467 6.82 25.66 -2.38
N VAL A 468 7.41 24.48 -2.18
CA VAL A 468 6.69 23.33 -1.63
C VAL A 468 6.18 23.63 -0.22
N LEU A 469 6.99 24.28 0.62
CA LEU A 469 6.55 24.70 1.95
C LEU A 469 5.42 25.73 1.88
N ALA A 470 5.48 26.70 0.95
CA ALA A 470 4.40 27.66 0.74
C ALA A 470 3.11 26.99 0.25
N GLU A 471 3.21 26.03 -0.69
CA GLU A 471 2.08 25.29 -1.25
C GLU A 471 1.45 24.31 -0.24
N THR A 472 2.21 23.83 0.73
CA THR A 472 1.71 22.96 1.82
C THR A 472 1.23 23.72 3.04
N GLY A 473 1.78 24.91 3.30
CA GLY A 473 1.42 25.76 4.45
C GLY A 473 -0.01 26.29 4.39
N LYS A 474 -0.49 26.76 3.21
CA LYS A 474 -1.87 27.25 3.07
C LYS A 474 -2.92 26.14 3.32
N PRO A 475 -2.81 24.94 2.74
CA PRO A 475 -3.67 23.81 3.08
C PRO A 475 -3.61 23.40 4.55
N LEU A 476 -2.45 23.52 5.20
CA LEU A 476 -2.33 23.19 6.63
C LEU A 476 -3.15 24.16 7.50
N LEU A 477 -3.10 25.46 7.22
CA LEU A 477 -3.92 26.46 7.90
C LEU A 477 -5.42 26.24 7.62
N ALA A 478 -5.77 25.95 6.36
CA ALA A 478 -7.14 25.62 5.99
C ALA A 478 -7.65 24.36 6.73
N ALA A 479 -6.80 23.33 6.89
CA ALA A 479 -7.11 22.12 7.64
C ALA A 479 -7.37 22.43 9.11
N ALA A 480 -6.52 23.23 9.75
CA ALA A 480 -6.69 23.62 11.14
C ALA A 480 -8.04 24.34 11.38
N GLY A 481 -8.38 25.32 10.54
CA GLY A 481 -9.67 26.02 10.61
C GLY A 481 -10.87 25.09 10.33
N ALA A 482 -10.74 24.21 9.33
CA ALA A 482 -11.76 23.24 8.98
C ALA A 482 -12.00 22.21 10.10
N THR A 483 -10.94 21.77 10.80
CA THR A 483 -11.06 20.87 11.96
C THR A 483 -11.86 21.51 13.08
N VAL A 484 -11.63 22.78 13.40
CA VAL A 484 -12.41 23.50 14.43
C VAL A 484 -13.88 23.56 14.04
N ALA A 485 -14.19 23.93 12.79
CA ALA A 485 -15.56 23.95 12.29
C ALA A 485 -16.22 22.56 12.31
N GLY A 486 -15.47 21.52 11.95
CA GLY A 486 -15.90 20.13 12.02
C GLY A 486 -16.27 19.68 13.43
N LEU A 487 -15.43 20.02 14.41
CA LEU A 487 -15.67 19.70 15.82
C LEU A 487 -16.93 20.41 16.34
N MET A 488 -17.11 21.69 16.01
CA MET A 488 -18.31 22.46 16.40
C MET A 488 -19.59 21.89 15.76
N ALA A 489 -19.53 21.56 14.46
CA ALA A 489 -20.66 20.98 13.75
C ALA A 489 -21.01 19.58 14.29
N ALA A 490 -20.01 18.74 14.54
CA ALA A 490 -20.23 17.40 15.09
C ALA A 490 -20.83 17.45 16.51
N ALA A 491 -20.41 18.42 17.34
CA ALA A 491 -20.95 18.61 18.68
C ALA A 491 -22.42 19.05 18.71
N SER A 492 -22.94 19.57 17.59
CA SER A 492 -24.33 20.06 17.50
C SER A 492 -25.37 18.93 17.35
N PHE A 493 -24.94 17.68 17.17
CA PHE A 493 -25.82 16.53 16.96
C PHE A 493 -25.56 15.43 17.99
N THR A 494 -26.63 14.82 18.50
CA THR A 494 -26.56 13.69 19.45
C THR A 494 -26.41 12.34 18.76
N SER A 495 -26.94 12.18 17.54
CA SER A 495 -26.79 10.95 16.75
C SER A 495 -25.36 10.85 16.20
N PRO A 496 -24.62 9.74 16.44
CA PRO A 496 -23.25 9.57 15.92
C PRO A 496 -23.15 9.69 14.40
N LEU A 497 -24.16 9.20 13.67
CA LEU A 497 -24.21 9.29 12.21
C LEU A 497 -24.44 10.73 11.75
N ALA A 498 -25.39 11.45 12.38
CA ALA A 498 -25.66 12.84 12.05
C ALA A 498 -24.47 13.76 12.41
N ALA A 499 -23.85 13.53 13.57
CA ALA A 499 -22.65 14.24 14.01
C ALA A 499 -21.47 14.01 13.05
N GLY A 500 -21.24 12.76 12.62
CA GLY A 500 -20.19 12.44 11.66
C GLY A 500 -20.44 13.07 10.29
N ALA A 501 -21.68 13.00 9.79
CA ALA A 501 -22.05 13.60 8.51
C ALA A 501 -21.92 15.13 8.55
N ALA A 502 -22.45 15.78 9.58
CA ALA A 502 -22.36 17.23 9.76
C ALA A 502 -20.91 17.70 9.91
N GLY A 503 -20.10 17.00 10.72
CA GLY A 503 -18.68 17.29 10.89
C GLY A 503 -17.90 17.16 9.58
N CYS A 504 -18.06 16.07 8.84
CA CYS A 504 -17.39 15.88 7.55
C CYS A 504 -17.81 16.92 6.50
N LEU A 505 -19.09 17.29 6.45
CA LEU A 505 -19.61 18.33 5.57
C LEU A 505 -19.02 19.71 5.94
N ALA A 506 -19.00 20.05 7.23
CA ALA A 506 -18.43 21.30 7.72
C ALA A 506 -16.94 21.39 7.43
N VAL A 507 -16.17 20.33 7.70
CA VAL A 507 -14.74 20.26 7.35
C VAL A 507 -14.56 20.51 5.85
N THR A 508 -15.30 19.81 5.00
CA THR A 508 -15.15 19.94 3.55
C THR A 508 -15.49 21.35 3.07
N ALA A 509 -16.61 21.91 3.54
CA ALA A 509 -17.05 23.24 3.15
C ALA A 509 -16.05 24.32 3.59
N VAL A 510 -15.65 24.31 4.87
CA VAL A 510 -14.73 25.31 5.42
C VAL A 510 -13.34 25.17 4.84
N PHE A 511 -12.85 23.95 4.63
CA PHE A 511 -11.55 23.72 4.00
C PHE A 511 -11.48 24.30 2.59
N VAL A 512 -12.52 24.05 1.77
CA VAL A 512 -12.60 24.61 0.40
C VAL A 512 -12.71 26.13 0.42
N LEU A 513 -13.53 26.70 1.32
CA LEU A 513 -13.68 28.14 1.47
C LEU A 513 -12.37 28.82 1.90
N LEU A 514 -11.67 28.26 2.89
CA LEU A 514 -10.39 28.79 3.37
C LEU A 514 -9.30 28.66 2.31
N LEU A 515 -9.21 27.53 1.59
CA LEU A 515 -8.28 27.40 0.48
C LEU A 515 -8.53 28.44 -0.63
N TRP A 516 -9.80 28.70 -0.93
CA TRP A 516 -10.18 29.73 -1.90
C TRP A 516 -9.81 31.13 -1.42
N ALA A 517 -10.08 31.45 -0.15
CA ALA A 517 -9.73 32.73 0.47
C ALA A 517 -8.21 32.96 0.53
N LEU A 518 -7.44 31.92 0.84
CA LEU A 518 -5.97 31.95 0.92
C LEU A 518 -5.28 31.97 -0.47
N ARG A 519 -6.06 31.95 -1.57
CA ARG A 519 -5.56 31.90 -2.95
C ARG A 519 -4.44 30.86 -3.10
N ALA A 520 -4.69 29.63 -2.65
CA ALA A 520 -3.73 28.55 -2.82
C ALA A 520 -3.58 28.22 -4.32
N GLU A 521 -2.35 28.26 -4.86
CA GLU A 521 -2.12 27.96 -6.29
C GLU A 521 -2.49 26.50 -6.60
N SER A 522 -2.41 25.62 -5.60
CA SER A 522 -2.88 24.23 -5.62
C SER A 522 -4.34 24.04 -6.03
N LEU A 523 -5.20 25.06 -5.98
CA LEU A 523 -6.60 25.00 -6.48
C LEU A 523 -6.72 25.22 -7.99
N ALA A 524 -5.73 25.82 -8.66
CA ALA A 524 -5.81 26.15 -10.09
C ALA A 524 -6.20 24.96 -11.01
N PRO A 525 -5.78 23.70 -10.74
CA PRO A 525 -6.20 22.53 -11.53
C PRO A 525 -7.62 22.02 -11.20
N LEU A 526 -8.18 22.34 -10.03
CA LEU A 526 -9.51 21.86 -9.58
C LEU A 526 -10.65 22.78 -10.04
N VAL A 527 -10.36 24.06 -10.28
CA VAL A 527 -11.35 25.06 -10.75
C VAL A 527 -12.03 24.66 -12.07
N PRO A 528 -11.33 24.15 -13.11
CA PRO A 528 -11.97 23.69 -14.34
C PRO A 528 -12.89 22.48 -14.14
N VAL A 529 -12.51 21.54 -13.26
CA VAL A 529 -13.28 20.33 -12.95
C VAL A 529 -14.59 20.68 -12.26
N VAL A 530 -14.54 21.54 -11.24
CA VAL A 530 -15.74 22.05 -10.54
C VAL A 530 -16.64 22.85 -11.50
N ARG A 531 -16.06 23.69 -12.37
CA ARG A 531 -16.81 24.41 -13.41
C ARG A 531 -17.47 23.47 -14.42
N SER A 532 -16.82 22.37 -14.79
CA SER A 532 -17.38 21.37 -15.70
C SER A 532 -18.51 20.55 -15.07
N ALA A 533 -18.39 20.19 -13.79
CA ALA A 533 -19.42 19.47 -13.04
C ALA A 533 -20.67 20.32 -12.81
N THR A 534 -20.47 21.60 -12.47
CA THR A 534 -21.56 22.58 -12.30
C THR A 534 -22.23 22.93 -13.63
N ARG A 535 -21.51 22.98 -14.76
CA ARG A 535 -22.11 23.10 -16.10
C ARG A 535 -22.96 21.89 -16.48
N ARG A 536 -22.50 20.67 -16.19
CA ARG A 536 -23.26 19.43 -16.47
C ARG A 536 -24.54 19.34 -15.64
N LEU A 537 -24.51 19.77 -14.37
CA LEU A 537 -25.71 19.86 -13.52
C LEU A 537 -26.70 20.93 -13.98
N ARG A 538 -26.23 22.01 -14.61
CA ARG A 538 -27.08 23.04 -15.22
C ARG A 538 -27.72 22.65 -16.55
N HIS A 539 -27.21 21.62 -17.23
CA HIS A 539 -27.81 21.06 -18.45
C HIS A 539 -28.67 19.81 -18.19
N ALA A 540 -28.69 19.31 -16.95
CA ALA A 540 -29.53 18.20 -16.51
C ALA A 540 -30.79 18.65 -15.73
N ARG A 541 -31.01 19.96 -15.62
CA ARG A 541 -32.29 20.60 -15.30
C ARG A 541 -32.79 21.25 -16.58
#